data_AF-A0A934PQU1-F1
#
_entry.id   AF-A0A934PQU1-F1
#
_cell.length_a   1.000
_cell.length_b   1.000
_cell.length_c   1.000
_cell.angle_alpha   90.00
_cell.angle_beta   90.00
_cell.angle_gamma   90.00
#
_symmetry.space_group_name_H-M   'P 1'
#
loop_
_entity.id
_entity.type
_entity.pdbx_description
1 polymer ?
#
loop_
_entity_poly.entity_id
_entity_poly.type
_entity_poly.pdbx_seq_one_letter_code
_entity_poly.pdbx_strand_id
1 'polypeptide(L)'
;MEDTNKWEIDISTLKCYKKPSWTKDYFSETIDERYGVYIYNINEWRMMCYAGLIAIYAEKDNPKPLANSAVTWVWYDTEKTYDYAPLSGCLIFRKPAYKENSSKPDFPFILFKPTEQLFGFLEWNFTSIYYGFREIEKGKLVVKEIHPKDLDNLSGPKRTNEIIDINAIAWFDIKDIDNALAIYHGETK
;
A
#
# COMPACT_ATOMS: atom_id res chain seq x y z
N MET A 1 4.56 -20.46 -7.61
CA MET A 1 3.33 -19.71 -7.92
C MET A 1 2.53 -19.86 -6.66
N GLU A 2 2.48 -18.83 -5.82
CA GLU A 2 1.45 -18.83 -4.79
C GLU A 2 0.12 -18.67 -5.54
N ASP A 3 -0.72 -19.65 -5.30
CA ASP A 3 -1.89 -19.97 -6.08
C ASP A 3 -2.90 -18.82 -6.04
N THR A 4 -3.19 -18.25 -7.20
CA THR A 4 -4.49 -17.59 -7.44
C THR A 4 -5.65 -18.57 -7.32
N ASN A 5 -5.38 -19.88 -7.21
CA ASN A 5 -6.36 -20.97 -7.27
C ASN A 5 -7.45 -20.91 -6.19
N LYS A 6 -7.28 -20.15 -5.10
CA LYS A 6 -8.37 -19.97 -4.12
C LYS A 6 -9.41 -18.91 -4.52
N TRP A 7 -8.99 -17.88 -5.25
CA TRP A 7 -9.85 -16.73 -5.56
C TRP A 7 -10.23 -16.69 -7.05
N GLU A 8 -9.66 -17.53 -7.91
CA GLU A 8 -9.96 -17.57 -9.36
C GLU A 8 -9.97 -16.19 -10.04
N ILE A 9 -9.00 -15.33 -9.69
CA ILE A 9 -8.94 -13.94 -10.16
C ILE A 9 -8.83 -13.88 -11.69
N ASP A 10 -9.80 -13.21 -12.33
CA ASP A 10 -9.74 -12.88 -13.75
C ASP A 10 -8.80 -11.69 -13.99
N ILE A 11 -7.61 -11.98 -14.51
CA ILE A 11 -6.59 -10.99 -14.86
C ILE A 11 -7.07 -9.92 -15.86
N SER A 12 -8.11 -10.21 -16.65
CA SER A 12 -8.67 -9.25 -17.61
C SER A 12 -9.33 -8.05 -16.92
N THR A 13 -9.68 -8.20 -15.64
CA THR A 13 -10.25 -7.12 -14.81
C THR A 13 -9.19 -6.17 -14.26
N LEU A 14 -7.90 -6.53 -14.32
CA LEU A 14 -6.80 -5.71 -13.82
C LEU A 14 -6.53 -4.53 -14.77
N LYS A 15 -6.50 -3.31 -14.23
CA LYS A 15 -6.26 -2.12 -15.05
C LYS A 15 -4.82 -2.10 -15.57
N CYS A 16 -4.66 -1.84 -16.86
CA CYS A 16 -3.36 -1.71 -17.51
C CYS A 16 -2.43 -2.92 -17.34
N TYR A 17 -2.98 -4.13 -17.17
CA TYR A 17 -2.20 -5.36 -16.99
C TYR A 17 -1.24 -5.59 -18.17
N LYS A 18 0.01 -5.87 -17.81
CA LYS A 18 1.12 -6.20 -18.72
C LYS A 18 1.97 -7.23 -18.01
N LYS A 19 1.93 -8.47 -18.50
CA LYS A 19 2.75 -9.54 -17.96
C LYS A 19 4.25 -9.23 -18.17
N PRO A 20 5.03 -8.99 -17.11
CA PRO A 20 6.46 -8.76 -17.26
C PRO A 20 7.17 -10.05 -17.68
N SER A 21 8.28 -9.93 -18.40
CA SER A 21 9.05 -11.08 -18.91
C SER A 21 9.81 -11.82 -17.81
N TRP A 22 10.21 -11.14 -16.74
CA TRP A 22 11.15 -11.63 -15.73
C TRP A 22 10.61 -11.60 -14.29
N THR A 23 9.53 -10.87 -14.03
CA THR A 23 8.87 -10.74 -12.72
C THR A 23 7.50 -11.39 -12.76
N LYS A 24 7.16 -12.12 -11.71
CA LYS A 24 5.83 -12.74 -11.54
C LYS A 24 4.95 -11.80 -10.73
N ASP A 25 3.67 -11.80 -11.03
CA ASP A 25 2.66 -11.19 -10.17
C ASP A 25 2.64 -11.91 -8.81
N TYR A 26 2.18 -11.20 -7.77
CA TYR A 26 2.14 -11.69 -6.40
C TYR A 26 0.74 -11.55 -5.81
N PHE A 27 0.26 -12.59 -5.15
CA PHE A 27 -1.02 -12.59 -4.47
C PHE A 27 -0.84 -13.01 -3.01
N SER A 28 -1.55 -12.34 -2.10
CA SER A 28 -1.60 -12.70 -0.69
C SER A 28 -2.98 -12.43 -0.11
N GLU A 29 -3.35 -13.18 0.93
CA GLU A 29 -4.56 -12.95 1.71
C GLU A 29 -4.20 -12.23 3.01
N THR A 30 -5.09 -11.39 3.53
CA THR A 30 -4.95 -10.88 4.90
C THR A 30 -5.07 -12.02 5.92
N ILE A 31 -4.54 -11.81 7.13
CA ILE A 31 -4.53 -12.83 8.19
C ILE A 31 -5.91 -13.35 8.60
N ASP A 32 -6.95 -12.56 8.37
CA ASP A 32 -8.37 -12.88 8.61
C ASP A 32 -9.11 -13.31 7.33
N GLU A 33 -8.37 -13.49 6.24
CA GLU A 33 -8.85 -13.83 4.89
C GLU A 33 -9.90 -12.86 4.33
N ARG A 34 -10.04 -11.68 4.93
CA ARG A 34 -11.03 -10.67 4.55
C ARG A 34 -10.71 -10.02 3.21
N TYR A 35 -9.43 -9.87 2.89
CA TYR A 35 -8.99 -9.25 1.65
C TYR A 35 -7.98 -10.11 0.91
N GLY A 36 -8.14 -10.21 -0.40
CA GLY A 36 -7.11 -10.66 -1.32
C GLY A 36 -6.37 -9.46 -1.90
N VAL A 37 -5.04 -9.45 -1.84
CA VAL A 37 -4.19 -8.37 -2.36
C VAL A 37 -3.36 -8.92 -3.52
N TYR A 38 -3.59 -8.38 -4.71
CA TYR A 38 -2.89 -8.75 -5.94
C TYR A 38 -1.99 -7.61 -6.38
N ILE A 39 -0.69 -7.87 -6.43
CA ILE A 39 0.34 -6.95 -6.89
C ILE A 39 0.84 -7.43 -8.24
N TYR A 40 0.72 -6.57 -9.25
CA TYR A 40 0.94 -6.95 -10.64
C TYR A 40 1.74 -5.90 -11.40
N ASN A 41 2.15 -6.24 -12.63
CA ASN A 41 3.08 -5.41 -13.41
C ASN A 41 4.36 -5.08 -12.64
N ILE A 42 4.80 -6.00 -11.78
CA ILE A 42 5.93 -5.78 -10.87
C ILE A 42 7.17 -5.52 -11.71
N ASN A 43 7.85 -4.41 -11.46
CA ASN A 43 9.10 -4.05 -12.14
C ASN A 43 10.12 -3.53 -11.14
N GLU A 44 11.38 -3.70 -11.50
CA GLU A 44 12.49 -3.08 -10.78
C GLU A 44 12.43 -1.57 -10.99
N TRP A 45 12.25 -0.83 -9.91
CA TRP A 45 12.20 0.63 -9.89
C TRP A 45 13.61 1.23 -9.73
N ARG A 46 14.43 0.60 -8.88
CA ARG A 46 15.85 0.89 -8.66
C ARG A 46 16.56 -0.42 -8.37
N MET A 47 17.89 -0.43 -8.39
CA MET A 47 18.68 -1.63 -8.08
C MET A 47 18.13 -2.36 -6.83
N MET A 48 17.60 -3.56 -7.05
CA MET A 48 16.99 -4.45 -6.03
C MET A 48 15.74 -3.90 -5.32
N CYS A 49 15.13 -2.84 -5.84
CA CYS A 49 13.92 -2.21 -5.32
C CYS A 49 12.79 -2.36 -6.33
N TYR A 50 11.70 -3.01 -5.94
CA TYR A 50 10.61 -3.34 -6.86
C TYR A 50 9.34 -2.57 -6.50
N ALA A 51 8.52 -2.33 -7.51
CA ALA A 51 7.19 -1.74 -7.33
C ALA A 51 6.20 -2.42 -8.28
N GLY A 52 4.93 -2.40 -7.93
CA GLY A 52 3.86 -2.92 -8.78
C GLY A 52 2.58 -2.12 -8.65
N LEU A 53 1.64 -2.35 -9.56
CA LEU A 53 0.26 -1.90 -9.42
C LEU A 53 -0.49 -2.81 -8.46
N ILE A 54 -1.59 -2.30 -7.90
CA ILE A 54 -2.36 -2.96 -6.86
C ILE A 54 -3.82 -3.17 -7.28
N ALA A 55 -4.32 -4.37 -7.02
CA ALA A 55 -5.74 -4.67 -6.96
C ALA A 55 -6.09 -5.33 -5.61
N ILE A 56 -7.20 -4.92 -5.00
CA ILE A 56 -7.68 -5.45 -3.71
C ILE A 56 -9.09 -6.03 -3.89
N TYR A 57 -9.31 -7.23 -3.37
CA TYR A 57 -10.55 -8.00 -3.46
C TYR A 57 -11.08 -8.30 -2.05
N ALA A 58 -12.39 -8.53 -1.90
CA ALA A 58 -12.99 -8.98 -0.64
C ALA A 58 -13.91 -10.22 -0.76
N GLU A 59 -14.38 -10.53 -1.97
CA GLU A 59 -15.26 -11.67 -2.23
C GLU A 59 -14.48 -12.80 -2.93
N LYS A 60 -14.46 -13.99 -2.33
CA LYS A 60 -13.75 -15.17 -2.87
C LYS A 60 -14.50 -15.83 -4.02
N ASP A 61 -15.82 -15.95 -3.90
CA ASP A 61 -16.65 -16.68 -4.86
C ASP A 61 -16.86 -15.92 -6.18
N ASN A 62 -16.66 -14.60 -6.18
CA ASN A 62 -16.80 -13.74 -7.34
C ASN A 62 -15.82 -12.55 -7.23
N PRO A 63 -14.51 -12.79 -7.44
CA PRO A 63 -13.48 -11.79 -7.21
C PRO A 63 -13.65 -10.57 -8.13
N LYS A 64 -14.20 -9.48 -7.59
CA LYS A 64 -14.17 -8.16 -8.23
C LYS A 64 -13.28 -7.23 -7.43
N PRO A 65 -12.36 -6.51 -8.09
CA PRO A 65 -11.47 -5.63 -7.35
C PRO A 65 -12.26 -4.43 -6.82
N LEU A 66 -12.20 -4.23 -5.49
CA LEU A 66 -12.72 -3.05 -4.79
C LEU A 66 -11.77 -1.85 -4.95
N ALA A 67 -10.48 -2.13 -5.08
CA ALA A 67 -9.45 -1.16 -5.44
C ALA A 67 -8.71 -1.68 -6.66
N ASN A 68 -8.48 -0.84 -7.66
CA ASN A 68 -7.75 -1.22 -8.86
C ASN A 68 -7.17 0.04 -9.50
N SER A 69 -5.85 0.16 -9.50
CA SER A 69 -5.19 1.34 -10.04
C SER A 69 -4.46 1.05 -11.34
N ALA A 70 -4.61 1.97 -12.30
CA ALA A 70 -3.84 1.98 -13.53
C ALA A 70 -2.47 2.66 -13.37
N VAL A 71 -2.31 3.50 -12.35
CA VAL A 71 -1.20 4.46 -12.25
C VAL A 71 -0.54 4.56 -10.88
N THR A 72 -1.22 4.16 -9.80
CA THR A 72 -0.68 4.20 -8.44
C THR A 72 0.09 2.92 -8.16
N TRP A 73 1.42 3.03 -8.20
CA TRP A 73 2.34 1.95 -7.85
C TRP A 73 2.52 1.86 -6.34
N VAL A 74 2.82 0.68 -5.81
CA VAL A 74 3.22 0.48 -4.41
C VAL A 74 4.56 -0.23 -4.36
N TRP A 75 5.32 0.00 -3.29
CA TRP A 75 6.54 -0.76 -3.02
C TRP A 75 6.21 -2.25 -2.93
N TYR A 76 7.01 -3.07 -3.60
CA TYR A 76 6.87 -4.52 -3.56
C TYR A 76 8.10 -5.16 -2.92
N ASP A 77 7.81 -6.02 -1.94
CA ASP A 77 8.77 -6.92 -1.30
C ASP A 77 8.06 -8.27 -1.07
N THR A 78 8.74 -9.37 -1.41
CA THR A 78 8.23 -10.73 -1.25
C THR A 78 7.88 -11.07 0.20
N GLU A 79 8.54 -10.44 1.17
CA GLU A 79 8.27 -10.68 2.59
C GLU A 79 7.12 -9.80 3.10
N LYS A 80 7.09 -8.53 2.71
CA LYS A 80 6.14 -7.57 3.28
C LYS A 80 5.87 -6.34 2.41
N THR A 81 4.81 -6.45 1.62
CA THR A 81 4.32 -5.36 0.75
C THR A 81 3.37 -4.39 1.47
N TYR A 82 2.63 -4.84 2.48
CA TYR A 82 1.69 -4.01 3.24
C TYR A 82 1.65 -4.36 4.74
N ASP A 83 1.14 -3.42 5.54
CA ASP A 83 0.63 -3.70 6.88
C ASP A 83 -0.91 -3.74 6.83
N TYR A 84 -1.53 -4.57 7.68
CA TYR A 84 -2.98 -4.71 7.78
C TYR A 84 -3.46 -4.50 9.21
N ALA A 85 -4.48 -3.66 9.36
CA ALA A 85 -5.17 -3.35 10.61
C ALA A 85 -6.57 -4.00 10.61
N PRO A 86 -6.71 -5.24 11.13
CA PRO A 86 -7.92 -6.05 11.00
C PRO A 86 -9.17 -5.42 11.63
N LEU A 87 -9.05 -4.79 12.79
CA LEU A 87 -10.19 -4.17 13.51
C LEU A 87 -10.72 -2.94 12.75
N SER A 88 -9.84 -2.26 12.04
CA SER A 88 -10.16 -1.09 11.21
C SER A 88 -10.46 -1.45 9.74
N GLY A 89 -10.22 -2.69 9.32
CA GLY A 89 -10.33 -3.09 7.91
C GLY A 89 -9.45 -2.24 6.98
N CYS A 90 -8.25 -1.87 7.44
CA CYS A 90 -7.38 -0.91 6.76
C CYS A 90 -6.06 -1.55 6.31
N LEU A 91 -5.76 -1.45 5.02
CA LEU A 91 -4.48 -1.85 4.43
C LEU A 91 -3.58 -0.63 4.27
N ILE A 92 -2.28 -0.77 4.53
CA ILE A 92 -1.32 0.34 4.53
C ILE A 92 -0.14 -0.07 3.64
N PHE A 93 0.05 0.66 2.54
CA PHE A 93 1.11 0.40 1.57
C PHE A 93 2.16 1.50 1.60
N ARG A 94 3.41 1.10 1.40
CA ARG A 94 4.55 2.02 1.19
C ARG A 94 4.64 2.40 -0.28
N LYS A 95 5.07 3.63 -0.57
CA LYS A 95 5.45 4.06 -1.93
C LYS A 95 6.96 3.90 -2.16
N PRO A 96 7.40 3.61 -3.40
CA PRO A 96 8.80 3.29 -3.71
C PRO A 96 9.73 4.51 -3.89
N ALA A 97 9.21 5.75 -3.85
CA ALA A 97 9.97 6.91 -4.31
C ALA A 97 9.75 8.19 -3.48
N TYR A 98 9.53 8.08 -2.17
CA TYR A 98 9.33 9.28 -1.35
C TYR A 98 10.63 10.11 -1.27
N LYS A 99 10.63 11.26 -1.94
CA LYS A 99 11.71 12.25 -1.94
C LYS A 99 11.15 13.57 -1.45
N GLU A 100 11.19 13.76 -0.14
CA GLU A 100 10.66 14.95 0.55
C GLU A 100 11.12 16.29 -0.06
N ASN A 101 12.38 16.37 -0.50
CA ASN A 101 12.96 17.59 -1.09
C ASN A 101 12.65 17.80 -2.59
N SER A 102 11.76 17.02 -3.20
CA SER A 102 11.30 17.20 -4.58
C SER A 102 10.32 18.38 -4.67
N SER A 103 10.24 19.08 -5.81
CA SER A 103 9.19 20.10 -6.04
C SER A 103 7.78 19.50 -6.11
N LYS A 104 7.69 18.20 -6.40
CA LYS A 104 6.47 17.38 -6.33
C LYS A 104 6.87 16.01 -5.75
N PRO A 105 6.92 15.85 -4.41
CA PRO A 105 7.21 14.56 -3.81
C PRO A 105 6.04 13.60 -4.06
N ASP A 106 6.31 12.31 -4.20
CA ASP A 106 5.24 11.32 -4.08
C ASP A 106 4.70 11.31 -2.63
N PHE A 107 3.63 10.58 -2.33
CA PHE A 107 3.21 10.34 -0.94
C PHE A 107 3.97 9.14 -0.35
N PRO A 108 4.30 9.12 0.96
CA PRO A 108 5.10 8.04 1.54
C PRO A 108 4.28 6.76 1.82
N PHE A 109 3.05 6.93 2.30
CA PHE A 109 2.12 5.84 2.58
C PHE A 109 0.75 6.13 1.98
N ILE A 110 0.11 5.07 1.48
CA ILE A 110 -1.28 5.09 1.07
C ILE A 110 -2.06 4.03 1.83
N LEU A 111 -3.21 4.43 2.34
CA LEU A 111 -4.11 3.59 3.12
C LEU A 111 -5.35 3.30 2.30
N PHE A 112 -5.85 2.07 2.41
CA PHE A 112 -7.11 1.65 1.80
C PHE A 112 -8.04 1.08 2.85
N LYS A 113 -9.32 1.48 2.77
CA LYS A 113 -10.44 0.82 3.41
C LYS A 113 -11.36 0.29 2.31
N PRO A 114 -11.04 -0.88 1.73
CA PRO A 114 -11.67 -1.33 0.48
C PRO A 114 -13.18 -1.48 0.58
N THR A 115 -13.68 -2.01 1.70
CA THR A 115 -15.13 -2.18 1.93
C THR A 115 -15.85 -0.84 2.08
N GLU A 116 -15.19 0.18 2.62
CA GLU A 116 -15.74 1.54 2.73
C GLU A 116 -15.58 2.32 1.43
N GLN A 117 -14.90 1.78 0.40
CA GLN A 117 -14.59 2.45 -0.87
C GLN A 117 -13.77 3.72 -0.66
N LEU A 118 -12.84 3.70 0.31
CA LEU A 118 -12.02 4.85 0.67
C LEU A 118 -10.52 4.57 0.57
N PHE A 119 -9.77 5.62 0.28
CA PHE A 119 -8.33 5.66 0.44
C PHE A 119 -7.87 6.95 1.10
N GLY A 120 -6.66 6.97 1.65
CA GLY A 120 -6.11 8.12 2.34
C GLY A 120 -4.58 8.09 2.36
N PHE A 121 -3.97 9.14 2.90
CA PHE A 121 -2.53 9.27 2.97
C PHE A 121 -2.09 9.39 4.42
N LEU A 122 -0.87 8.90 4.69
CA LEU A 122 -0.21 9.15 5.95
C LEU A 122 1.12 9.84 5.67
N GLU A 123 1.24 11.08 6.16
CA GLU A 123 2.43 11.90 5.98
C GLU A 123 3.64 11.32 6.72
N TRP A 124 4.79 11.42 6.06
CA TRP A 124 6.06 10.96 6.61
C TRP A 124 7.22 11.71 5.95
N ASN A 125 8.39 11.65 6.57
CA ASN A 125 9.63 12.11 5.95
C ASN A 125 10.30 10.98 5.15
N PHE A 126 11.50 11.22 4.59
CA PHE A 126 12.26 10.23 3.81
C PHE A 126 12.55 8.91 4.54
N THR A 127 12.34 8.83 5.86
CA THR A 127 12.57 7.61 6.66
C THR A 127 11.43 6.60 6.59
N SER A 128 10.34 6.88 5.86
CA SER A 128 9.16 6.00 5.74
C SER A 128 9.49 4.55 5.38
N ILE A 129 10.55 4.36 4.58
CA ILE A 129 11.04 3.04 4.16
C ILE A 129 11.41 2.12 5.33
N TYR A 130 11.79 2.69 6.48
CA TYR A 130 12.24 1.96 7.65
C TYR A 130 11.12 1.66 8.66
N TYR A 131 9.91 2.15 8.41
CA TYR A 131 8.79 2.05 9.33
C TYR A 131 7.62 1.25 8.75
N GLY A 132 6.90 0.61 9.66
CA GLY A 132 5.60 0.00 9.40
C GLY A 132 4.68 0.21 10.59
N PHE A 133 3.55 -0.48 10.56
CA PHE A 133 2.48 -0.25 11.52
C PHE A 133 1.96 -1.56 12.13
N ARG A 134 1.40 -1.46 13.33
CA ARG A 134 0.62 -2.53 13.94
C ARG A 134 -0.60 -1.90 14.59
N GLU A 135 -1.76 -2.47 14.36
CA GLU A 135 -2.97 -2.03 15.06
C GLU A 135 -2.92 -2.43 16.54
N ILE A 136 -3.22 -1.48 17.43
CA ILE A 136 -3.28 -1.72 18.88
C ILE A 136 -4.73 -1.72 19.38
N GLU A 137 -5.60 -0.95 18.73
CA GLU A 137 -7.05 -0.97 18.91
C GLU A 137 -7.71 -0.41 17.64
N LYS A 138 -9.02 -0.56 17.51
CA LYS A 138 -9.75 -0.07 16.34
C LYS A 138 -9.50 1.43 16.14
N GLY A 139 -8.99 1.80 14.97
CA GLY A 139 -8.67 3.17 14.60
C GLY A 139 -7.29 3.65 15.07
N LYS A 140 -6.50 2.84 15.78
CA LYS A 140 -5.17 3.26 16.26
C LYS A 140 -4.06 2.31 15.86
N LEU A 141 -3.02 2.88 15.28
CA LEU A 141 -1.80 2.20 14.90
C LEU A 141 -0.65 2.60 15.82
N VAL A 142 0.22 1.65 16.14
CA VAL A 142 1.54 1.92 16.68
C VAL A 142 2.59 1.76 15.59
N VAL A 143 3.53 2.72 15.54
CA VAL A 143 4.66 2.69 14.61
C VAL A 143 5.71 1.68 15.08
N LYS A 144 6.17 0.82 14.17
CA LYS A 144 7.23 -0.18 14.41
C LYS A 144 8.37 -0.02 13.40
N GLU A 145 9.56 -0.43 13.81
CA GLU A 145 10.74 -0.45 12.94
C GLU A 145 10.75 -1.72 12.08
N ILE A 146 11.00 -1.60 10.78
CA ILE A 146 11.19 -2.73 9.86
C ILE A 146 12.68 -3.06 9.74
N HIS A 147 13.53 -2.03 9.69
CA HIS A 147 14.99 -2.17 9.63
C HIS A 147 15.66 -1.36 10.76
N PRO A 148 15.63 -1.88 12.00
CA PRO A 148 16.09 -1.14 13.18
C PRO A 148 17.56 -0.70 13.09
N LYS A 149 18.43 -1.55 12.52
CA LYS A 149 19.86 -1.26 12.35
C LYS A 149 20.13 -0.09 11.42
N ASP A 150 19.29 0.12 10.41
CA ASP A 150 19.44 1.23 9.47
C ASP A 150 19.04 2.55 10.12
N LEU A 151 18.08 2.51 11.05
CA LEU A 151 17.62 3.66 11.82
C LEU A 151 18.64 4.15 12.85
N ASP A 152 19.48 3.26 13.39
CA ASP A 152 20.52 3.63 14.37
C ASP A 152 21.56 4.60 13.80
N ASN A 153 21.72 4.63 12.47
CA ASN A 153 22.64 5.51 11.77
C ASN A 153 22.02 6.85 11.36
N LEU A 154 20.72 7.06 11.60
CA LEU A 154 20.04 8.31 11.25
C LEU A 154 20.16 9.33 12.38
N SER A 155 20.48 10.57 12.02
CA SER A 155 20.64 11.69 12.96
C SER A 155 19.32 12.34 13.42
N GLY A 156 18.17 11.69 13.18
CA GLY A 156 16.83 12.23 13.46
C GLY A 156 16.06 11.48 14.56
N PRO A 157 14.99 12.08 15.12
CA PRO A 157 14.16 11.42 16.12
C PRO A 157 13.46 10.21 15.51
N LYS A 158 13.52 9.07 16.20
CA LYS A 158 12.77 7.87 15.84
C LYS A 158 11.29 8.08 16.16
N ARG A 159 10.41 7.64 15.26
CA ARG A 159 8.94 7.66 15.46
C ARG A 159 8.41 6.36 16.06
N THR A 160 9.29 5.45 16.47
CA THR A 160 8.92 4.15 17.05
C THR A 160 8.04 4.34 18.28
N ASN A 161 6.96 3.55 18.37
CA ASN A 161 5.91 3.66 19.38
C ASN A 161 5.01 4.91 19.31
N GLU A 162 5.18 5.78 18.30
CA GLU A 162 4.19 6.80 18.02
C GLU A 162 2.83 6.16 17.70
N ILE A 163 1.76 6.78 18.21
CA ILE A 163 0.39 6.33 17.99
C ILE A 163 -0.25 7.21 16.93
N ILE A 164 -0.80 6.59 15.90
CA ILE A 164 -1.48 7.25 14.78
C ILE A 164 -2.97 6.93 14.86
N ASP A 165 -3.80 7.97 14.87
CA ASP A 165 -5.25 7.86 14.79
C ASP A 165 -5.70 7.84 13.32
N ILE A 166 -6.13 6.66 12.85
CA ILE A 166 -6.67 6.44 11.50
C ILE A 166 -7.91 7.31 11.25
N ASN A 167 -8.69 7.62 12.29
CA ASN A 167 -9.91 8.41 12.14
C ASN A 167 -9.62 9.89 11.87
N ALA A 168 -8.41 10.36 12.14
CA ALA A 168 -7.96 11.72 11.82
C ALA A 168 -7.46 11.86 10.38
N ILE A 169 -7.35 10.76 9.62
CA ILE A 169 -6.90 10.78 8.23
C ILE A 169 -8.02 11.37 7.34
N ALA A 170 -7.62 12.21 6.39
CA ALA A 170 -8.51 12.65 5.32
C ALA A 170 -8.73 11.48 4.33
N TRP A 171 -9.98 11.08 4.16
CA TRP A 171 -10.38 9.98 3.28
C TRP A 171 -10.99 10.50 1.98
N PHE A 172 -10.67 9.81 0.89
CA PHE A 172 -11.09 10.10 -0.47
C PHE A 172 -11.75 8.87 -1.10
N ASP A 173 -12.62 9.08 -2.08
CA ASP A 173 -13.34 8.02 -2.78
C ASP A 173 -12.38 7.19 -3.66
N ILE A 174 -12.40 5.87 -3.52
CA ILE A 174 -11.49 4.96 -4.22
C ILE A 174 -11.59 5.02 -5.74
N LYS A 175 -12.69 5.54 -6.30
CA LYS A 175 -12.79 5.80 -7.75
C LYS A 175 -11.73 6.80 -8.23
N ASP A 176 -11.26 7.67 -7.34
CA ASP A 176 -10.28 8.72 -7.63
C ASP A 176 -8.83 8.29 -7.34
N ILE A 177 -8.60 6.99 -7.08
CA ILE A 177 -7.26 6.45 -6.78
C ILE A 177 -6.23 6.69 -7.90
N ASP A 178 -6.68 6.77 -9.14
CA ASP A 178 -5.82 7.06 -10.29
C ASP A 178 -5.43 8.57 -10.33
N ASN A 179 -6.09 9.41 -9.55
CA ASN A 179 -5.75 10.81 -9.32
C ASN A 179 -5.03 11.04 -7.98
N ALA A 180 -4.62 9.99 -7.26
CA ALA A 180 -4.08 10.08 -5.90
C ALA A 180 -2.93 11.09 -5.76
N LEU A 181 -2.02 11.16 -6.72
CA LEU A 181 -0.90 12.12 -6.67
C LEU A 181 -1.39 13.58 -6.79
N ALA A 182 -2.37 13.84 -7.65
CA ALA A 182 -2.96 15.17 -7.81
C ALA A 182 -3.76 15.56 -6.55
N ILE A 183 -4.49 14.60 -5.95
CA ILE A 183 -5.21 14.80 -4.68
C ILE A 183 -4.23 15.12 -3.55
N TYR A 184 -3.13 14.37 -3.46
CA TYR A 184 -2.09 14.58 -2.46
C TYR A 184 -1.48 15.98 -2.54
N HIS A 185 -1.32 16.52 -3.75
CA HIS A 185 -0.82 17.88 -3.99
C HIS A 185 -1.89 18.98 -3.92
N GLY A 186 -3.17 18.64 -3.67
CA GLY A 186 -4.26 19.60 -3.67
C GLY A 186 -4.59 20.19 -5.05
N GLU A 187 -4.22 19.50 -6.13
CA GLU A 187 -4.44 19.91 -7.52
C GLU A 187 -5.84 19.55 -8.03
N THR A 188 -6.60 18.78 -7.26
CA THR A 188 -8.01 18.45 -7.54
C THR A 188 -8.90 19.13 -6.50
N LYS A 189 -9.78 20.02 -6.97
CA LYS A 189 -10.81 20.71 -6.17
C LYS A 189 -12.18 20.33 -6.68
#